data_AF-A0A261SNK0-F1
#
_entry.id   AF-A0A261SNK0-F1
#
_cell.length_a   1.000
_cell.length_b   1.000
_cell.length_c   1.000
_cell.angle_alpha   90.00
_cell.angle_beta   90.00
_cell.angle_gamma   90.00
#
_symmetry.space_group_name_H-M   'P 1'
#
loop_
_entity.id
_entity.type
_entity.pdbx_description
1 polymer ?
#
loop_
_entity_poly.entity_id
_entity_poly.type
_entity_poly.pdbx_seq_one_letter_code
_entity_poly.pdbx_strand_id
1 'polypeptide(L)'
;MNTRVLTGITTTGTPHLGNYAGALRPAIEASASPGVDAFYFLADYHALIKADDPVRVSRSRLEIAATWLAAGLDPERVTFYRQSDIPEIPELSWILTCVTPKGLMNRAHAYKASVDLNTEKGVEPDDGVTMGLFSYPVLMAADILMFNANKVPVGRDQIQHLEMARDIAQRFNHTYKGDYFVLPEVVIAEEVATLPGLDGRKMSKSYNNTIPLFEGGAAALRAAVMRIVTDSRQPGEAKDPDDSHLFTLFRAFATHEESAEFRAALLAGMGWGEAKQALCDRLERELADKRDRYDELMARPDDIEDILQAGAAKARKLATPLMERVREAVGLRTLRAGAAGKGAGKKAAAKRARFVSFRDEDGRFRFRLVSAEGEALLLSAAYADPKEAGGVMKRLQGEDVQFVSGPGPAGDGAGYAVLLDGETVARNAVALAAGTVDAAIESARAALASLKAD
;
A
#
# COMPACT_ATOMS: atom_id res chain seq x y z
N MET A 1 15.37 -3.91 6.03
CA MET A 1 14.61 -3.10 5.03
C MET A 1 13.25 -2.82 5.62
N ASN A 2 12.78 -1.58 5.59
CA ASN A 2 11.43 -1.26 6.04
C ASN A 2 10.43 -1.61 4.93
N THR A 3 9.27 -2.13 5.31
CA THR A 3 8.16 -2.42 4.39
C THR A 3 7.27 -1.19 4.32
N ARG A 4 7.14 -0.60 3.12
CA ARG A 4 6.26 0.53 2.92
C ARG A 4 4.82 0.09 2.79
N VAL A 5 3.97 0.62 3.67
CA VAL A 5 2.54 0.34 3.72
C VAL A 5 1.79 1.63 3.41
N LEU A 6 0.90 1.62 2.43
CA LEU A 6 0.15 2.82 2.03
C LEU A 6 -1.36 2.58 2.15
N THR A 7 -2.05 3.51 2.82
CA THR A 7 -3.50 3.47 3.02
C THR A 7 -4.12 4.80 2.63
N GLY A 8 -5.06 4.75 1.68
CA GLY A 8 -5.89 5.90 1.29
C GLY A 8 -7.14 6.00 2.15
N ILE A 9 -7.42 7.21 2.62
CA ILE A 9 -8.56 7.53 3.49
C ILE A 9 -9.53 8.38 2.69
N THR A 10 -10.71 7.83 2.39
CA THR A 10 -11.73 8.55 1.62
C THR A 10 -12.31 9.70 2.43
N THR A 11 -12.38 10.89 1.82
CA THR A 11 -12.87 12.11 2.46
C THR A 11 -14.35 12.37 2.21
N THR A 12 -15.21 11.35 2.39
CA THR A 12 -16.66 11.45 2.16
C THR A 12 -17.47 11.34 3.47
N GLY A 13 -17.29 12.34 4.33
CA GLY A 13 -18.06 12.64 5.54
C GLY A 13 -17.46 12.11 6.84
N THR A 14 -18.13 12.41 7.97
CA THR A 14 -17.63 12.15 9.32
C THR A 14 -17.43 10.67 9.67
N PRO A 15 -16.31 10.26 10.28
CA PRO A 15 -16.11 8.90 10.76
C PRO A 15 -17.12 8.48 11.85
N HIS A 16 -17.51 7.21 11.83
CA HIS A 16 -18.36 6.58 12.85
C HIS A 16 -17.61 5.45 13.56
N LEU A 17 -18.23 4.90 14.62
CA LEU A 17 -17.62 3.87 15.47
C LEU A 17 -17.15 2.63 14.68
N GLY A 18 -17.92 2.24 13.67
CA GLY A 18 -17.53 1.19 12.71
C GLY A 18 -16.22 1.46 11.96
N ASN A 19 -15.95 2.71 11.56
CA ASN A 19 -14.67 3.07 10.93
C ASN A 19 -13.53 2.97 11.95
N TYR A 20 -13.76 3.44 13.18
CA TYR A 20 -12.74 3.42 14.23
C TYR A 20 -12.27 2.01 14.54
N ALA A 21 -13.19 1.11 14.88
CA ALA A 21 -12.84 -0.27 15.22
C ALA A 21 -12.35 -1.08 14.01
N GLY A 22 -12.96 -0.88 12.83
CA GLY A 22 -12.71 -1.67 11.63
C GLY A 22 -11.47 -1.26 10.84
N ALA A 23 -11.04 0.00 10.94
CA ALA A 23 -9.97 0.53 10.09
C ALA A 23 -8.98 1.41 10.86
N LEU A 24 -9.43 2.45 11.57
CA LEU A 24 -8.50 3.43 12.16
C LEU A 24 -7.62 2.81 13.26
N ARG A 25 -8.24 2.17 14.25
CA ARG A 25 -7.52 1.57 15.39
C ARG A 25 -6.51 0.50 14.93
N PRO A 26 -6.89 -0.51 14.11
CA PRO A 26 -5.93 -1.48 13.58
C PRO A 26 -4.83 -0.84 12.72
N ALA A 27 -5.15 0.19 11.92
CA ALA A 27 -4.16 0.86 11.10
C ALA A 27 -3.11 1.60 11.96
N ILE A 28 -3.56 2.34 12.98
CA ILE A 28 -2.67 3.04 13.92
C ILE A 28 -1.78 2.05 14.67
N GLU A 29 -2.35 0.94 15.17
CA GLU A 29 -1.58 -0.13 15.83
C GLU A 29 -0.56 -0.76 14.88
N ALA A 30 -0.95 -1.09 13.65
CA ALA A 30 -0.05 -1.66 12.65
C ALA A 30 1.09 -0.69 12.28
N SER A 31 0.79 0.62 12.20
CA SER A 31 1.80 1.66 11.95
C SER A 31 2.89 1.70 13.02
N ALA A 32 2.58 1.23 14.23
CA ALA A 32 3.52 1.21 15.33
C ALA A 32 4.53 0.05 15.26
N SER A 33 4.32 -0.94 14.38
CA SER A 33 5.15 -2.14 14.30
C SER A 33 6.56 -1.86 13.79
N PRO A 34 7.61 -2.49 14.36
CA PRO A 34 8.98 -2.34 13.88
C PRO A 34 9.13 -2.70 12.40
N GLY A 35 9.86 -1.88 11.64
CA GLY A 35 10.11 -2.12 10.22
C GLY A 35 8.95 -1.76 9.28
N VAL A 36 7.88 -1.13 9.78
CA VAL A 36 6.80 -0.56 8.95
C VAL A 36 7.11 0.91 8.65
N ASP A 37 7.08 1.27 7.36
CA ASP A 37 7.12 2.65 6.86
C ASP A 37 5.71 3.02 6.38
N ALA A 38 4.90 3.61 7.26
CA ALA A 38 3.47 3.80 7.02
C ALA A 38 3.15 5.16 6.36
N PHE A 39 2.32 5.10 5.32
CA PHE A 39 1.79 6.25 4.57
C PHE A 39 0.28 6.26 4.70
N TYR A 40 -0.25 7.37 5.20
CA TYR A 40 -1.68 7.63 5.28
C TYR A 40 -1.99 8.90 4.51
N PHE A 41 -3.00 8.87 3.65
CA PHE A 41 -3.36 10.08 2.92
C PHE A 41 -4.85 10.30 2.83
N LEU A 42 -5.24 11.57 2.90
CA LEU A 42 -6.59 12.00 2.65
C LEU A 42 -6.82 12.05 1.13
N ALA A 43 -7.64 11.14 0.62
CA ALA A 43 -7.92 10.96 -0.82
C ALA A 43 -8.94 12.01 -1.32
N ASP A 44 -8.58 13.28 -1.26
CA ASP A 44 -9.46 14.40 -1.56
C ASP A 44 -9.68 14.70 -3.04
N TYR A 45 -8.78 14.29 -3.96
CA TYR A 45 -9.14 14.28 -5.39
C TYR A 45 -10.15 13.18 -5.70
N HIS A 46 -10.06 12.00 -5.05
CA HIS A 46 -11.06 10.94 -5.23
C HIS A 46 -12.45 11.34 -4.72
N ALA A 47 -12.53 12.19 -3.69
CA ALA A 47 -13.81 12.68 -3.20
C ALA A 47 -14.60 13.44 -4.27
N LEU A 48 -13.93 14.13 -5.20
CA LEU A 48 -14.57 14.90 -6.28
C LEU A 48 -15.39 14.03 -7.25
N ILE A 49 -15.17 12.71 -7.28
CA ILE A 49 -15.92 11.78 -8.13
C ILE A 49 -17.38 11.66 -7.68
N LYS A 50 -17.62 11.78 -6.37
CA LYS A 50 -18.92 11.56 -5.74
C LYS A 50 -19.46 12.78 -5.00
N ALA A 51 -18.63 13.79 -4.77
CA ALA A 51 -19.01 14.98 -4.02
C ALA A 51 -19.58 16.05 -4.95
N ASP A 52 -20.76 16.52 -4.58
CA ASP A 52 -21.53 17.59 -5.19
C ASP A 52 -21.42 18.92 -4.40
N ASP A 53 -20.97 18.85 -3.14
CA ASP A 53 -20.85 20.00 -2.24
C ASP A 53 -19.38 20.27 -1.81
N PRO A 54 -18.76 21.38 -2.26
CA PRO A 54 -17.39 21.73 -1.89
C PRO A 54 -17.22 22.03 -0.40
N VAL A 55 -18.25 22.56 0.28
CA VAL A 55 -18.20 22.84 1.72
C VAL A 55 -18.10 21.52 2.48
N ARG A 56 -18.86 20.51 2.06
CA ARG A 56 -18.81 19.18 2.65
C ARG A 56 -17.46 18.50 2.46
N VAL A 57 -16.82 18.62 1.30
CA VAL A 57 -15.47 18.07 1.08
C VAL A 57 -14.45 18.74 1.99
N SER A 58 -14.48 20.07 2.06
CA SER A 58 -13.58 20.84 2.93
C SER A 58 -13.74 20.44 4.41
N ARG A 59 -14.99 20.40 4.90
CA ARG A 59 -15.28 20.01 6.28
C ARG A 59 -14.85 18.57 6.58
N SER A 60 -15.16 17.65 5.67
CA SER A 60 -14.80 16.23 5.78
C SER A 60 -13.28 16.01 5.88
N ARG A 61 -12.49 16.77 5.10
CA ARG A 61 -11.01 16.73 5.21
C ARG A 61 -10.54 17.06 6.63
N LEU A 62 -11.08 18.13 7.21
CA LEU A 62 -10.74 18.58 8.56
C LEU A 62 -11.17 17.54 9.62
N GLU A 63 -12.44 17.13 9.59
CA GLU A 63 -13.01 16.16 10.55
C GLU A 63 -12.25 14.83 10.52
N ILE A 64 -11.89 14.34 9.33
CA ILE A 64 -11.15 13.08 9.19
C ILE A 64 -9.72 13.25 9.69
N ALA A 65 -9.02 14.33 9.34
CA ALA A 65 -7.67 14.60 9.84
C ALA A 65 -7.65 14.64 11.37
N ALA A 66 -8.53 15.43 11.97
CA ALA A 66 -8.69 15.53 13.41
C ALA A 66 -9.00 14.16 14.04
N THR A 67 -9.88 13.37 13.41
CA THR A 67 -10.23 12.03 13.91
C THR A 67 -9.02 11.09 13.96
N TRP A 68 -8.21 11.04 12.91
CA TRP A 68 -7.03 10.15 12.87
C TRP A 68 -5.98 10.57 13.90
N LEU A 69 -5.71 11.87 14.01
CA LEU A 69 -4.78 12.42 14.99
C LEU A 69 -5.26 12.17 16.42
N ALA A 70 -6.54 12.45 16.71
CA ALA A 70 -7.16 12.21 18.00
C ALA A 70 -7.23 10.71 18.37
N ALA A 71 -7.38 9.84 17.38
CA ALA A 71 -7.35 8.40 17.59
C ALA A 71 -5.97 7.87 18.01
N GLY A 72 -4.90 8.65 17.76
CA GLY A 72 -3.53 8.33 18.17
C GLY A 72 -2.54 8.14 17.01
N LEU A 73 -2.90 8.56 15.79
CA LEU A 73 -1.94 8.57 14.68
C LEU A 73 -0.79 9.53 14.99
N ASP A 74 0.44 9.02 14.99
CA ASP A 74 1.64 9.81 15.29
C ASP A 74 2.29 10.33 13.99
N PRO A 75 2.13 11.62 13.65
CA PRO A 75 2.65 12.21 12.41
C PRO A 75 4.18 12.30 12.37
N GLU A 76 4.88 12.12 13.50
CA GLU A 76 6.34 12.06 13.52
C GLU A 76 6.86 10.70 13.03
N ARG A 77 6.07 9.64 13.27
CA ARG A 77 6.41 8.27 12.85
C ARG A 77 5.93 7.92 11.45
N VAL A 78 4.78 8.44 11.04
CA VAL A 78 4.16 8.11 9.75
C VAL A 78 4.27 9.28 8.77
N THR A 79 4.09 9.00 7.48
CA THR A 79 3.87 10.07 6.49
C THR A 79 2.37 10.28 6.33
N PHE A 80 1.84 11.36 6.91
CA PHE A 80 0.41 11.71 6.87
C PHE A 80 0.16 13.00 6.09
N TYR A 81 -0.57 12.93 4.97
CA TYR A 81 -0.68 14.06 4.03
C TYR A 81 -2.05 14.10 3.31
N ARG A 82 -2.32 15.17 2.57
CA ARG A 82 -3.45 15.23 1.63
C ARG A 82 -3.00 14.90 0.22
N GLN A 83 -3.83 14.17 -0.52
CA GLN A 83 -3.56 13.85 -1.93
C GLN A 83 -3.32 15.12 -2.75
N SER A 84 -4.13 16.17 -2.52
CA SER A 84 -4.00 17.45 -3.21
C SER A 84 -2.71 18.23 -2.93
N ASP A 85 -1.96 17.89 -1.87
CA ASP A 85 -0.70 18.58 -1.53
C ASP A 85 0.51 17.97 -2.27
N ILE A 86 0.31 16.90 -3.05
CA ILE A 86 1.35 16.24 -3.83
C ILE A 86 1.10 16.53 -5.32
N PRO A 87 1.63 17.65 -5.87
CA PRO A 87 1.40 18.05 -7.26
C PRO A 87 1.93 17.04 -8.29
N GLU A 88 2.85 16.16 -7.89
CA GLU A 88 3.38 15.09 -8.73
C GLU A 88 2.32 14.00 -9.03
N ILE A 89 1.30 13.79 -8.17
CA ILE A 89 0.30 12.72 -8.33
C ILE A 89 -0.55 12.92 -9.59
N PRO A 90 -1.17 14.10 -9.85
CA PRO A 90 -1.89 14.33 -11.10
C PRO A 90 -1.02 14.17 -12.35
N GLU A 91 0.25 14.59 -12.29
CA GLU A 91 1.18 14.42 -13.40
C GLU A 91 1.47 12.93 -13.67
N LEU A 92 1.76 12.15 -12.63
CA LEU A 92 1.95 10.71 -12.76
C LEU A 92 0.67 10.04 -13.27
N SER A 93 -0.50 10.43 -12.77
CA SER A 93 -1.79 9.90 -13.22
C SER A 93 -1.98 10.08 -14.73
N TRP A 94 -1.61 11.24 -15.28
CA TRP A 94 -1.63 11.47 -16.73
C TRP A 94 -0.66 10.54 -17.48
N ILE A 95 0.58 10.42 -16.99
CA ILE A 95 1.58 9.51 -17.60
C ILE A 95 1.10 8.05 -17.58
N LEU A 96 0.54 7.60 -16.46
CA LEU A 96 -0.01 6.25 -16.32
C LEU A 96 -1.22 6.05 -17.24
N THR A 97 -2.04 7.08 -17.43
CA THR A 97 -3.17 7.04 -18.38
C THR A 97 -2.67 6.70 -19.79
N CYS A 98 -1.56 7.29 -20.25
CA CYS A 98 -1.00 7.03 -21.58
C CYS A 98 -0.56 5.58 -21.81
N VAL A 99 -0.25 4.83 -20.74
CA VAL A 99 0.09 3.40 -20.83
C VAL A 99 -1.07 2.49 -20.45
N THR A 100 -2.20 3.02 -19.99
CA THR A 100 -3.33 2.21 -19.51
C THR A 100 -4.29 1.87 -20.65
N PRO A 101 -4.55 0.58 -20.94
CA PRO A 101 -5.53 0.21 -21.95
C PRO A 101 -6.94 0.61 -21.53
N LYS A 102 -7.70 1.24 -22.44
CA LYS A 102 -9.14 1.51 -22.22
C LYS A 102 -9.90 0.24 -21.80
N GLY A 103 -9.56 -0.91 -22.39
CA GLY A 103 -10.19 -2.18 -22.05
C GLY A 103 -10.04 -2.59 -20.58
N LEU A 104 -8.97 -2.17 -19.90
CA LEU A 104 -8.80 -2.39 -18.46
C LEU A 104 -9.84 -1.57 -17.68
N MET A 105 -10.05 -0.30 -18.04
CA MET A 105 -11.05 0.57 -17.41
C MET A 105 -12.48 0.10 -17.68
N ASN A 106 -12.77 -0.37 -18.90
CA ASN A 106 -14.07 -0.95 -19.25
C ASN A 106 -14.48 -2.13 -18.33
N ARG A 107 -13.50 -2.80 -17.68
CA ARG A 107 -13.75 -3.95 -16.79
C ARG A 107 -13.79 -3.58 -15.31
N ALA A 108 -13.52 -2.33 -14.96
CA ALA A 108 -13.54 -1.88 -13.57
C ALA A 108 -14.95 -2.03 -12.97
N HIS A 109 -15.05 -2.62 -11.78
CA HIS A 109 -16.32 -2.97 -11.15
C HIS A 109 -17.26 -1.78 -10.98
N ALA A 110 -16.72 -0.61 -10.57
CA ALA A 110 -17.53 0.58 -10.38
C ALA A 110 -18.15 1.10 -11.69
N TYR A 111 -17.41 1.06 -12.80
CA TYR A 111 -17.92 1.46 -14.11
C TYR A 111 -18.97 0.44 -14.60
N LYS A 112 -18.64 -0.86 -14.56
CA LYS A 112 -19.57 -1.93 -14.95
C LYS A 112 -20.87 -1.88 -14.17
N ALA A 113 -20.82 -1.71 -12.85
CA ALA A 113 -22.03 -1.62 -12.02
C ALA A 113 -22.92 -0.43 -12.41
N SER A 114 -22.34 0.70 -12.81
CA SER A 114 -23.10 1.85 -13.30
C SER A 114 -23.76 1.55 -14.65
N VAL A 115 -23.02 0.93 -15.57
CA VAL A 115 -23.52 0.51 -16.89
C VAL A 115 -24.64 -0.52 -16.77
N ASP A 116 -24.47 -1.53 -15.90
CA ASP A 116 -25.45 -2.57 -15.66
C ASP A 116 -26.75 -1.95 -15.12
N LEU A 117 -26.67 -1.04 -14.14
CA LEU A 117 -27.82 -0.32 -13.60
C LEU A 117 -28.55 0.54 -14.66
N ASN A 118 -27.80 1.20 -15.54
CA ASN A 118 -28.38 1.99 -16.63
C ASN A 118 -29.07 1.11 -17.68
N THR A 119 -28.47 -0.04 -17.98
CA THR A 119 -29.04 -1.04 -18.89
C THR A 119 -30.35 -1.60 -18.32
N GLU A 120 -30.40 -1.91 -17.02
CA GLU A 120 -31.62 -2.35 -16.34
C GLU A 120 -32.74 -1.30 -16.37
N LYS A 121 -32.38 -0.01 -16.33
CA LYS A 121 -33.31 1.12 -16.47
C LYS A 121 -33.73 1.39 -17.92
N GLY A 122 -33.12 0.74 -18.91
CA GLY A 122 -33.38 0.98 -20.33
C GLY A 122 -32.91 2.34 -20.83
N VAL A 123 -31.89 2.93 -20.20
CA VAL A 123 -31.26 4.18 -20.63
C VAL A 123 -29.87 3.92 -21.23
N GLU A 124 -29.25 4.95 -21.81
CA GLU A 124 -27.90 4.84 -22.38
C GLU A 124 -26.89 4.28 -21.36
N PRO A 125 -26.05 3.29 -21.72
CA PRO A 125 -25.11 2.66 -20.79
C PRO A 125 -24.26 3.63 -19.98
N ASP A 126 -23.79 4.71 -20.61
CA ASP A 126 -22.93 5.73 -20.01
C ASP A 126 -23.72 6.93 -19.43
N ASP A 127 -25.05 6.85 -19.32
CA ASP A 127 -25.86 7.92 -18.73
C ASP A 127 -25.41 8.23 -17.29
N GLY A 128 -25.10 9.50 -17.01
CA GLY A 128 -24.55 9.93 -15.71
C GLY A 128 -23.14 9.43 -15.37
N VAL A 129 -22.46 8.69 -16.26
CA VAL A 129 -21.08 8.22 -16.04
C VAL A 129 -20.08 9.32 -16.38
N THR A 130 -19.31 9.77 -15.39
CA THR A 130 -18.27 10.78 -15.58
C THR A 130 -16.92 10.14 -15.89
N MET A 131 -16.03 10.90 -16.55
CA MET A 131 -14.63 10.48 -16.73
C MET A 131 -13.91 10.29 -15.40
N GLY A 132 -14.33 10.97 -14.33
CA GLY A 132 -13.82 10.73 -12.98
C GLY A 132 -14.15 9.31 -12.50
N LEU A 133 -15.42 8.88 -12.61
CA LEU A 133 -15.83 7.51 -12.27
C LEU A 133 -15.14 6.46 -13.14
N PHE A 134 -14.93 6.75 -14.42
CA PHE A 134 -14.28 5.83 -15.34
C PHE A 134 -12.77 5.71 -15.11
N SER A 135 -12.09 6.81 -14.74
CA SER A 135 -10.62 6.91 -14.76
C SER A 135 -9.97 6.89 -13.38
N TYR A 136 -10.72 6.97 -12.28
CA TYR A 136 -10.13 6.98 -10.93
C TYR A 136 -9.25 5.77 -10.59
N PRO A 137 -9.41 4.57 -11.16
CA PRO A 137 -8.45 3.49 -10.90
C PRO A 137 -7.02 3.85 -11.34
N VAL A 138 -6.86 4.71 -12.35
CA VAL A 138 -5.54 5.23 -12.78
C VAL A 138 -4.99 6.24 -11.78
N LEU A 139 -5.84 7.11 -11.22
CA LEU A 139 -5.45 8.02 -10.14
C LEU A 139 -5.05 7.24 -8.89
N MET A 140 -5.80 6.21 -8.52
CA MET A 140 -5.47 5.33 -7.40
C MET A 140 -4.16 4.57 -7.63
N ALA A 141 -3.89 4.12 -8.85
CA ALA A 141 -2.60 3.56 -9.22
C ALA A 141 -1.47 4.61 -9.05
N ALA A 142 -1.69 5.86 -9.47
CA ALA A 142 -0.71 6.93 -9.26
C ALA A 142 -0.41 7.16 -7.77
N ASP A 143 -1.44 7.17 -6.90
CA ASP A 143 -1.27 7.33 -5.45
C ASP A 143 -0.36 6.23 -4.86
N ILE A 144 -0.57 4.97 -5.29
CA ILE A 144 0.19 3.81 -4.79
C ILE A 144 1.63 3.81 -5.34
N LEU A 145 1.77 4.03 -6.64
CA LEU A 145 3.05 3.89 -7.35
C LEU A 145 3.98 5.07 -7.12
N MET A 146 3.45 6.27 -6.83
CA MET A 146 4.26 7.46 -6.49
C MET A 146 5.20 7.22 -5.30
N PHE A 147 4.77 6.36 -4.38
CA PHE A 147 5.56 6.03 -3.20
C PHE A 147 6.16 4.62 -3.26
N ASN A 148 5.99 3.89 -4.36
CA ASN A 148 6.47 2.52 -4.49
C ASN A 148 6.08 1.64 -3.29
N ALA A 149 4.81 1.72 -2.89
CA ALA A 149 4.30 0.97 -1.75
C ALA A 149 4.50 -0.54 -1.95
N ASN A 150 5.02 -1.23 -0.94
CA ASN A 150 5.19 -2.68 -0.98
C ASN A 150 3.86 -3.38 -0.68
N LYS A 151 3.10 -2.83 0.26
CA LYS A 151 1.86 -3.39 0.77
C LYS A 151 0.75 -2.33 0.78
N VAL A 152 -0.43 -2.71 0.34
CA VAL A 152 -1.62 -1.84 0.37
C VAL A 152 -2.75 -2.58 1.10
N PRO A 153 -3.07 -2.19 2.34
CA PRO A 153 -4.19 -2.73 3.08
C PRO A 153 -5.50 -2.30 2.43
N VAL A 154 -6.31 -3.26 1.98
CA VAL A 154 -7.57 -2.98 1.31
C VAL A 154 -8.66 -3.97 1.72
N GLY A 155 -9.92 -3.54 1.62
CA GLY A 155 -11.07 -4.44 1.70
C GLY A 155 -11.13 -5.39 0.50
N ARG A 156 -11.83 -6.52 0.64
CA ARG A 156 -11.99 -7.52 -0.44
C ARG A 156 -12.59 -6.92 -1.71
N ASP A 157 -13.44 -5.90 -1.58
CA ASP A 157 -14.08 -5.17 -2.67
C ASP A 157 -13.11 -4.29 -3.48
N GLN A 158 -11.92 -4.01 -2.96
CA GLN A 158 -10.91 -3.15 -3.58
C GLN A 158 -9.71 -3.92 -4.15
N ILE A 159 -9.74 -5.26 -4.12
CA ILE A 159 -8.67 -6.12 -4.66
C ILE A 159 -8.43 -5.80 -6.14
N GLN A 160 -9.50 -5.61 -6.91
CA GLN A 160 -9.42 -5.29 -8.34
C GLN A 160 -8.62 -4.01 -8.60
N HIS A 161 -8.77 -2.98 -7.76
CA HIS A 161 -8.01 -1.74 -7.93
C HIS A 161 -6.51 -1.96 -7.79
N LEU A 162 -6.11 -2.85 -6.87
CA LEU A 162 -4.69 -3.16 -6.71
C LEU A 162 -4.15 -4.01 -7.86
N GLU A 163 -4.93 -4.97 -8.36
CA GLU A 163 -4.59 -5.72 -9.58
C GLU A 163 -4.39 -4.78 -10.77
N MET A 164 -5.29 -3.81 -10.94
CA MET A 164 -5.17 -2.77 -11.98
C MET A 164 -3.91 -1.93 -11.80
N ALA A 165 -3.57 -1.52 -10.56
CA ALA A 165 -2.34 -0.79 -10.28
C ALA A 165 -1.08 -1.61 -10.63
N ARG A 166 -1.09 -2.91 -10.35
CA ARG A 166 0.00 -3.84 -10.71
C ARG A 166 0.14 -3.98 -12.23
N ASP A 167 -0.96 -4.15 -12.95
CA ASP A 167 -0.97 -4.24 -14.41
C ASP A 167 -0.42 -2.96 -15.06
N ILE A 168 -0.84 -1.81 -14.56
CA ILE A 168 -0.36 -0.50 -15.02
C ILE A 168 1.14 -0.34 -14.75
N ALA A 169 1.60 -0.70 -13.54
CA ALA A 169 3.02 -0.65 -13.17
C ALA A 169 3.88 -1.56 -14.05
N GLN A 170 3.45 -2.81 -14.24
CA GLN A 170 4.14 -3.78 -15.08
C GLN A 170 4.24 -3.29 -16.53
N ARG A 171 3.15 -2.75 -17.07
CA ARG A 171 3.12 -2.19 -18.42
C ARG A 171 4.04 -0.98 -18.56
N PHE A 172 4.03 -0.05 -17.61
CA PHE A 172 4.95 1.09 -17.62
C PHE A 172 6.42 0.64 -17.62
N ASN A 173 6.80 -0.23 -16.68
CA ASN A 173 8.15 -0.77 -16.57
C ASN A 173 8.60 -1.47 -17.86
N HIS A 174 7.71 -2.23 -18.49
CA HIS A 174 7.98 -2.90 -19.76
C HIS A 174 8.14 -1.91 -20.92
N THR A 175 7.20 -0.98 -21.09
CA THR A 175 7.21 0.02 -22.17
C THR A 175 8.47 0.88 -22.15
N TYR A 176 8.90 1.32 -20.97
CA TYR A 176 10.06 2.21 -20.81
C TYR A 176 11.34 1.47 -20.37
N LYS A 177 11.33 0.13 -20.39
CA LYS A 177 12.48 -0.77 -20.18
C LYS A 177 13.28 -0.44 -18.90
N GLY A 178 12.63 -0.41 -17.75
CA GLY A 178 13.31 -0.16 -16.48
C GLY A 178 12.47 -0.46 -15.24
N ASP A 179 13.13 -0.46 -14.09
CA ASP A 179 12.53 -0.69 -12.77
C ASP A 179 12.13 0.64 -12.13
N TYR A 180 10.98 1.17 -12.55
CA TYR A 180 10.44 2.43 -12.01
C TYR A 180 9.50 2.17 -10.84
N PHE A 181 8.63 1.17 -11.01
CA PHE A 181 7.56 0.87 -10.07
C PHE A 181 7.65 -0.53 -9.46
N VAL A 182 7.50 -0.60 -8.13
CA VAL A 182 7.26 -1.83 -7.37
C VAL A 182 5.84 -2.33 -7.66
N LEU A 183 5.65 -3.65 -7.76
CA LEU A 183 4.33 -4.24 -7.88
C LEU A 183 3.74 -4.45 -6.48
N PRO A 184 2.76 -3.64 -6.05
CA PRO A 184 2.26 -3.68 -4.67
C PRO A 184 1.55 -5.00 -4.36
N GLU A 185 1.69 -5.50 -3.14
CA GLU A 185 0.99 -6.69 -2.64
C GLU A 185 -0.29 -6.31 -1.89
N VAL A 186 -1.35 -7.09 -2.10
CA VAL A 186 -2.60 -6.95 -1.35
C VAL A 186 -2.34 -7.41 0.07
N VAL A 187 -2.65 -6.56 1.04
CA VAL A 187 -2.85 -7.00 2.42
C VAL A 187 -4.35 -6.99 2.66
N ILE A 188 -4.94 -8.18 2.65
CA ILE A 188 -6.31 -8.34 3.11
C ILE A 188 -6.23 -8.17 4.62
N ALA A 189 -6.84 -7.10 5.15
CA ALA A 189 -7.02 -7.00 6.59
C ALA A 189 -7.75 -8.28 7.03
N GLU A 190 -7.19 -9.01 8.01
CA GLU A 190 -7.93 -10.09 8.68
C GLU A 190 -9.32 -9.56 9.02
N GLU A 191 -10.36 -10.39 8.91
CA GLU A 191 -11.74 -9.98 9.11
C GLU A 191 -11.92 -9.34 10.49
N VAL A 192 -11.66 -8.03 10.61
CA VAL A 192 -12.08 -7.25 11.74
C VAL A 192 -13.58 -7.32 11.65
N ALA A 193 -14.19 -8.03 12.60
CA ALA A 193 -15.62 -8.27 12.62
C ALA A 193 -16.33 -6.96 12.30
N THR A 194 -17.04 -6.94 11.17
CA THR A 194 -17.73 -5.73 10.74
C THR A 194 -18.71 -5.35 11.84
N LEU A 195 -18.52 -4.18 12.43
CA LEU A 195 -19.38 -3.78 13.54
C LEU A 195 -20.83 -3.64 13.07
N PRO A 196 -21.78 -4.24 13.80
CA PRO A 196 -23.20 -4.02 13.54
C PRO A 196 -23.57 -2.58 13.91
N GLY A 197 -24.52 -2.02 13.16
CA GLY A 197 -25.15 -0.76 13.44
C GLY A 197 -26.27 -0.89 14.47
N LEU A 198 -27.06 0.17 14.61
CA LEU A 198 -28.18 0.25 15.54
C LEU A 198 -29.26 -0.82 15.34
N ASP A 199 -29.31 -1.43 14.16
CA ASP A 199 -30.34 -2.37 13.72
C ASP A 199 -29.79 -3.79 13.47
N GLY A 200 -28.56 -4.06 13.88
CA GLY A 200 -27.88 -5.35 13.68
C GLY A 200 -27.26 -5.57 12.29
N ARG A 201 -27.60 -4.77 11.28
CA ARG A 201 -26.94 -4.82 9.96
C ARG A 201 -25.54 -4.20 10.04
N LYS A 202 -24.69 -4.37 9.02
CA LYS A 202 -23.39 -3.65 8.93
C LYS A 202 -23.57 -2.16 9.21
N MET A 203 -22.75 -1.59 10.08
CA MET A 203 -22.79 -0.15 10.37
C MET A 203 -22.41 0.64 9.10
N SER A 204 -23.33 1.47 8.60
CA SER A 204 -23.14 2.29 7.41
C SER A 204 -24.02 3.54 7.44
N LYS A 205 -23.47 4.67 6.97
CA LYS A 205 -24.24 5.91 6.78
C LYS A 205 -25.43 5.72 5.84
N SER A 206 -25.28 4.89 4.80
CA SER A 206 -26.35 4.61 3.83
C SER A 206 -27.57 3.90 4.45
N TYR A 207 -27.37 3.20 5.57
CA TYR A 207 -28.46 2.54 6.30
C TYR A 207 -28.99 3.39 7.46
N ASN A 208 -28.41 4.57 7.69
CA ASN A 208 -28.74 5.46 8.80
C ASN A 208 -28.71 4.75 10.16
N ASN A 209 -27.78 3.80 10.34
CA ASN A 209 -27.68 2.92 11.51
C ASN A 209 -26.34 3.11 12.25
N THR A 210 -25.70 4.27 12.15
CA THR A 210 -24.37 4.51 12.69
C THR A 210 -24.39 5.01 14.14
N ILE A 211 -23.32 4.70 14.89
CA ILE A 211 -22.98 5.37 16.16
C ILE A 211 -21.89 6.40 15.84
N PRO A 212 -22.11 7.72 16.08
CA PRO A 212 -21.10 8.74 15.80
C PRO A 212 -19.87 8.52 16.68
N LEU A 213 -18.68 8.83 16.15
CA LEU A 213 -17.44 8.67 16.89
C LEU A 213 -17.19 9.86 17.81
N PHE A 214 -17.05 11.06 17.24
CA PHE A 214 -16.85 12.32 17.98
C PHE A 214 -17.92 13.37 17.69
N GLU A 215 -18.59 13.31 16.53
CA GLU A 215 -19.63 14.27 16.14
C GLU A 215 -20.78 14.30 17.16
N GLY A 216 -21.12 15.50 17.65
CA GLY A 216 -22.16 15.70 18.67
C GLY A 216 -21.76 15.25 20.08
N GLY A 217 -20.50 14.89 20.30
CA GLY A 217 -19.91 14.57 21.59
C GLY A 217 -20.52 13.35 22.30
N ALA A 218 -20.28 13.24 23.61
CA ALA A 218 -20.77 12.15 24.46
C ALA A 218 -22.29 11.98 24.38
N ALA A 219 -23.02 13.09 24.28
CA ALA A 219 -24.48 13.09 24.24
C ALA A 219 -25.01 12.41 22.97
N ALA A 220 -24.41 12.68 21.80
CA ALA A 220 -24.82 12.05 20.55
C ALA A 220 -24.49 10.56 20.50
N LEU A 221 -23.31 10.16 21.01
CA LEU A 221 -22.94 8.75 21.16
C LEU A 221 -23.94 8.03 22.06
N ARG A 222 -24.23 8.57 23.25
CA ARG A 222 -25.20 8.00 24.19
C ARG A 222 -26.59 7.89 23.57
N ALA A 223 -27.08 8.94 22.91
CA ALA A 223 -28.37 8.92 22.25
C ALA A 223 -28.44 7.86 21.14
N ALA A 224 -27.37 7.65 20.39
CA ALA A 224 -27.29 6.59 19.39
C ALA A 224 -27.31 5.20 20.04
N VAL A 225 -26.49 4.96 21.07
CA VAL A 225 -26.46 3.67 21.80
C VAL A 225 -27.82 3.32 22.40
N MET A 226 -28.55 4.31 22.92
CA MET A 226 -29.89 4.07 23.48
C MET A 226 -30.91 3.61 22.44
N ARG A 227 -30.70 3.92 21.15
CA ARG A 227 -31.54 3.49 20.02
C ARG A 227 -31.19 2.12 19.44
N ILE A 228 -30.15 1.45 19.94
CA ILE A 228 -29.81 0.08 19.51
C ILE A 228 -31.05 -0.81 19.68
N VAL A 229 -31.43 -1.51 18.63
CA VAL A 229 -32.60 -2.39 18.62
C VAL A 229 -32.29 -3.61 19.49
N THR A 230 -33.20 -3.93 20.40
CA THR A 230 -33.12 -5.12 21.25
C THR A 230 -34.46 -5.85 21.20
N ASP A 231 -34.54 -7.05 21.76
CA ASP A 231 -35.81 -7.77 21.89
C ASP A 231 -36.68 -7.26 23.06
N SER A 232 -37.84 -7.90 23.25
CA SER A 232 -38.84 -7.53 24.25
C SER A 232 -38.68 -8.21 25.63
N ARG A 233 -37.57 -8.94 25.87
CA ARG A 233 -37.31 -9.58 27.17
C ARG A 233 -37.14 -8.53 28.28
N GLN A 234 -37.86 -8.73 29.37
CA GLN A 234 -37.89 -7.87 30.55
C GLN A 234 -36.61 -8.04 31.40
N PRO A 235 -36.34 -7.09 32.33
CA PRO A 235 -35.36 -7.32 33.40
C PRO A 235 -35.71 -8.58 34.21
N GLY A 236 -34.71 -9.38 34.55
CA GLY A 236 -34.85 -10.70 35.17
C GLY A 236 -34.94 -11.87 34.18
N GLU A 237 -35.30 -11.62 32.92
CA GLU A 237 -35.31 -12.66 31.87
C GLU A 237 -33.94 -12.80 31.21
N ALA A 238 -33.46 -14.04 31.07
CA ALA A 238 -32.15 -14.35 30.50
C ALA A 238 -31.98 -13.84 29.05
N LYS A 239 -30.95 -13.00 28.88
CA LYS A 239 -30.26 -12.50 27.67
C LYS A 239 -29.45 -13.56 26.92
N ASP A 240 -29.80 -14.00 25.71
CA ASP A 240 -28.84 -14.72 24.87
C ASP A 240 -27.88 -13.70 24.23
N PRO A 241 -26.58 -13.70 24.59
CA PRO A 241 -25.63 -12.71 24.08
C PRO A 241 -25.24 -12.99 22.63
N ASP A 242 -25.31 -14.25 22.18
CA ASP A 242 -24.87 -14.65 20.84
C ASP A 242 -25.87 -14.17 19.76
N ASP A 243 -27.13 -13.95 20.14
CA ASP A 243 -28.18 -13.32 19.31
C ASP A 243 -28.22 -11.79 19.43
N SER A 244 -27.32 -11.17 20.21
CA SER A 244 -27.34 -9.74 20.51
C SER A 244 -26.23 -8.96 19.79
N HIS A 245 -26.61 -8.08 18.89
CA HIS A 245 -25.65 -7.14 18.29
C HIS A 245 -25.15 -6.08 19.27
N LEU A 246 -25.87 -5.85 20.38
CA LEU A 246 -25.37 -5.04 21.49
C LEU A 246 -24.17 -5.73 22.17
N PHE A 247 -24.25 -7.04 22.40
CA PHE A 247 -23.11 -7.80 22.93
C PHE A 247 -21.92 -7.78 21.98
N THR A 248 -22.18 -7.93 20.67
CA THR A 248 -21.13 -7.82 19.64
C THR A 248 -20.44 -6.46 19.68
N LEU A 249 -21.20 -5.36 19.83
CA LEU A 249 -20.64 -4.02 20.01
C LEU A 249 -19.81 -3.93 21.28
N PHE A 250 -20.33 -4.40 22.43
CA PHE A 250 -19.61 -4.35 23.71
C PHE A 250 -18.27 -5.08 23.62
N ARG A 251 -18.25 -6.32 23.12
CA ARG A 251 -17.04 -7.15 22.98
C ARG A 251 -15.97 -6.51 22.11
N ALA A 252 -16.34 -5.70 21.12
CA ALA A 252 -15.36 -5.07 20.22
C ALA A 252 -14.53 -3.96 20.88
N PHE A 253 -14.96 -3.49 22.06
CA PHE A 253 -14.26 -2.49 22.85
C PHE A 253 -13.81 -3.07 24.19
N ALA A 254 -14.49 -4.06 24.73
CA ALA A 254 -14.19 -4.67 26.02
C ALA A 254 -13.01 -5.66 25.99
N THR A 255 -12.35 -5.85 27.14
CA THR A 255 -11.42 -6.97 27.33
C THR A 255 -12.16 -8.31 27.32
N HIS A 256 -11.42 -9.43 27.27
CA HIS A 256 -12.02 -10.76 27.38
C HIS A 256 -12.78 -10.94 28.71
N GLU A 257 -12.22 -10.43 29.81
CA GLU A 257 -12.83 -10.49 31.15
C GLU A 257 -14.11 -9.65 31.22
N GLU A 258 -14.05 -8.37 30.82
CA GLU A 258 -15.22 -7.49 30.75
C GLU A 258 -16.33 -8.10 29.88
N SER A 259 -15.95 -8.71 28.75
CA SER A 259 -16.90 -9.38 27.85
C SER A 259 -17.55 -10.60 28.51
N ALA A 260 -16.79 -11.40 29.26
CA ALA A 260 -17.29 -12.58 29.96
C ALA A 260 -18.24 -12.19 31.10
N GLU A 261 -17.92 -11.16 31.87
CA GLU A 261 -18.78 -10.61 32.92
C GLU A 261 -20.09 -10.07 32.34
N PHE A 262 -20.01 -9.29 31.27
CA PHE A 262 -21.19 -8.75 30.60
C PHE A 262 -22.07 -9.87 30.02
N ARG A 263 -21.45 -10.91 29.45
CA ARG A 263 -22.14 -12.12 28.99
C ARG A 263 -22.88 -12.80 30.14
N ALA A 264 -22.23 -12.99 31.29
CA ALA A 264 -22.82 -13.61 32.47
C ALA A 264 -23.98 -12.77 33.03
N ALA A 265 -23.85 -11.45 33.04
CA ALA A 265 -24.90 -10.55 33.51
C ALA A 265 -26.16 -10.59 32.62
N LEU A 266 -25.99 -10.62 31.28
CA LEU A 266 -27.10 -10.82 30.35
C LEU A 266 -27.83 -12.15 30.63
N LEU A 267 -27.10 -13.25 30.80
CA LEU A 267 -27.67 -14.56 31.11
C LEU A 267 -28.35 -14.60 32.48
N ALA A 268 -27.85 -13.85 33.45
CA ALA A 268 -28.44 -13.70 34.78
C ALA A 268 -29.67 -12.77 34.82
N GLY A 269 -30.03 -12.15 33.69
CA GLY A 269 -31.25 -11.36 33.56
C GLY A 269 -31.08 -9.83 33.54
N MET A 270 -29.86 -9.31 33.32
CA MET A 270 -29.62 -7.86 33.15
C MET A 270 -30.63 -7.22 32.18
N GLY A 271 -31.17 -6.05 32.53
CA GLY A 271 -32.12 -5.33 31.68
C GLY A 271 -31.46 -4.69 30.45
N TRP A 272 -32.17 -4.54 29.32
CA TRP A 272 -31.58 -3.93 28.12
C TRP A 272 -31.18 -2.46 28.32
N GLY A 273 -31.88 -1.70 29.17
CA GLY A 273 -31.49 -0.32 29.51
C GLY A 273 -30.15 -0.27 30.26
N GLU A 274 -29.95 -1.19 31.20
CA GLU A 274 -28.68 -1.34 31.93
C GLU A 274 -27.56 -1.79 30.99
N ALA A 275 -27.82 -2.77 30.12
CA ALA A 275 -26.88 -3.23 29.10
C ALA A 275 -26.42 -2.10 28.16
N LYS A 276 -27.35 -1.24 27.72
CA LYS A 276 -27.05 -0.04 26.90
C LYS A 276 -26.23 0.99 27.68
N GLN A 277 -26.51 1.17 28.97
CA GLN A 277 -25.73 2.06 29.82
C GLN A 277 -24.30 1.55 30.01
N ALA A 278 -24.12 0.25 30.27
CA ALA A 278 -22.80 -0.37 30.38
C ALA A 278 -21.98 -0.24 29.08
N LEU A 279 -22.62 -0.36 27.91
CA LEU A 279 -21.97 -0.08 26.62
C LEU A 279 -21.55 1.39 26.51
N CYS A 280 -22.41 2.34 26.89
CA CYS A 280 -22.03 3.76 26.93
C CYS A 280 -20.80 3.97 27.80
N ASP A 281 -20.82 3.46 29.04
CA ASP A 281 -19.73 3.63 30.00
C ASP A 281 -18.42 3.03 29.48
N ARG A 282 -18.48 1.87 28.80
CA ARG A 282 -17.31 1.25 28.21
C ARG A 282 -16.74 2.03 27.03
N LEU A 283 -17.61 2.57 26.18
CA LEU A 283 -17.20 3.42 25.05
C LEU A 283 -16.60 4.74 25.55
N GLU A 284 -17.20 5.36 26.57
CA GLU A 284 -16.68 6.59 27.17
C GLU A 284 -15.27 6.39 27.75
N ARG A 285 -15.01 5.27 28.43
CA ARG A 285 -13.65 4.95 28.94
C ARG A 285 -12.58 4.89 27.85
N GLU A 286 -12.94 4.55 26.61
CA GLU A 286 -11.99 4.47 25.50
C GLU A 286 -11.91 5.74 24.66
N LEU A 287 -13.03 6.46 24.55
CA LEU A 287 -13.18 7.56 23.61
C LEU A 287 -13.10 8.95 24.25
N ALA A 288 -13.21 9.08 25.58
CA ALA A 288 -13.22 10.39 26.25
C ALA A 288 -11.97 11.21 25.93
N ASP A 289 -10.77 10.71 26.24
CA ASP A 289 -9.51 11.43 25.99
C ASP A 289 -9.31 11.73 24.49
N LYS A 290 -9.75 10.80 23.63
CA LYS A 290 -9.68 10.97 22.18
C LYS A 290 -10.65 12.06 21.71
N ARG A 291 -11.83 12.14 22.31
CA ARG A 291 -12.82 13.18 22.01
C ARG A 291 -12.32 14.55 22.45
N ASP A 292 -11.75 14.66 23.64
CA ASP A 292 -11.16 15.91 24.12
C ASP A 292 -10.06 16.37 23.14
N ARG A 293 -9.19 15.44 22.71
CA ARG A 293 -8.17 15.73 21.71
C ARG A 293 -8.75 16.13 20.35
N TYR A 294 -9.83 15.49 19.92
CA TYR A 294 -10.53 15.85 18.69
C TYR A 294 -11.10 17.26 18.77
N ASP A 295 -11.75 17.62 19.88
CA ASP A 295 -12.33 18.95 20.08
C ASP A 295 -11.24 20.04 20.14
N GLU A 296 -10.10 19.77 20.79
CA GLU A 296 -8.92 20.65 20.76
C GLU A 296 -8.42 20.91 19.33
N LEU A 297 -8.27 19.85 18.54
CA LEU A 297 -7.80 19.91 17.15
C LEU A 297 -8.80 20.65 16.26
N MET A 298 -10.10 20.41 16.44
CA MET A 298 -11.16 21.11 15.70
C MET A 298 -11.23 22.60 16.05
N ALA A 299 -10.88 22.98 17.28
CA ALA A 299 -10.77 24.38 17.69
C ALA A 299 -9.51 25.08 17.15
N ARG A 300 -8.51 24.31 16.69
CA ARG A 300 -7.21 24.80 16.18
C ARG A 300 -6.89 24.18 14.81
N PRO A 301 -7.68 24.48 13.77
CA PRO A 301 -7.50 23.88 12.43
C PRO A 301 -6.12 24.18 11.82
N ASP A 302 -5.47 25.27 12.18
CA ASP A 302 -4.12 25.62 11.71
C ASP A 302 -3.07 24.60 12.16
N ASP A 303 -3.21 24.00 13.35
CA ASP A 303 -2.30 22.94 13.81
C ASP A 303 -2.40 21.69 12.91
N ILE A 304 -3.62 21.36 12.46
CA ILE A 304 -3.85 20.25 11.55
C ILE A 304 -3.23 20.55 10.18
N GLU A 305 -3.38 21.80 9.71
CA GLU A 305 -2.77 22.27 8.47
C GLU A 305 -1.25 22.11 8.50
N ASP A 306 -0.60 22.58 9.58
CA ASP A 306 0.85 22.47 9.77
C ASP A 306 1.32 21.00 9.75
N ILE A 307 0.59 20.10 10.42
CA ILE A 307 0.87 18.66 10.43
C ILE A 307 0.78 18.07 9.01
N LEU A 308 -0.30 18.38 8.28
CA LEU A 308 -0.53 17.86 6.93
C LEU A 308 0.52 18.40 5.95
N GLN A 309 0.91 19.68 6.05
CA GLN A 309 1.97 20.25 5.23
C GLN A 309 3.34 19.65 5.54
N ALA A 310 3.64 19.39 6.82
CA ALA A 310 4.86 18.70 7.21
C ALA A 310 4.92 17.28 6.63
N GLY A 311 3.81 16.53 6.68
CA GLY A 311 3.72 15.22 6.05
C GLY A 311 3.77 15.26 4.53
N ALA A 312 3.17 16.27 3.89
CA ALA A 312 3.31 16.50 2.45
C ALA A 312 4.77 16.76 2.07
N ALA A 313 5.51 17.55 2.86
CA ALA A 313 6.93 17.76 2.65
C ALA A 313 7.75 16.45 2.79
N LYS A 314 7.40 15.57 3.75
CA LYS A 314 8.00 14.22 3.86
C LYS A 314 7.72 13.39 2.61
N ALA A 315 6.47 13.37 2.15
CA ALA A 315 6.05 12.66 0.95
C ALA A 315 6.77 13.17 -0.32
N ARG A 316 6.83 14.49 -0.52
CA ARG A 316 7.43 15.10 -1.72
C ARG A 316 8.93 14.86 -1.85
N LYS A 317 9.65 14.67 -0.74
CA LYS A 317 11.06 14.21 -0.76
C LYS A 317 11.23 12.87 -1.49
N LEU A 318 10.20 12.04 -1.54
CA LEU A 318 10.19 10.77 -2.29
C LEU A 318 9.55 10.93 -3.68
N ALA A 319 8.45 11.67 -3.77
CA ALA A 319 7.70 11.85 -5.00
C ALA A 319 8.51 12.60 -6.07
N THR A 320 9.15 13.72 -5.71
CA THR A 320 9.84 14.58 -6.69
C THR A 320 10.98 13.84 -7.41
N PRO A 321 11.91 13.14 -6.74
CA PRO A 321 12.97 12.39 -7.45
C PRO A 321 12.45 11.22 -8.28
N LEU A 322 11.38 10.55 -7.84
CA LEU A 322 10.75 9.51 -8.66
C LEU A 322 10.13 10.10 -9.91
N MET A 323 9.41 11.23 -9.77
CA MET A 323 8.77 11.91 -10.88
C MET A 323 9.79 12.41 -11.91
N GLU A 324 10.94 12.92 -11.48
CA GLU A 324 12.05 13.27 -12.38
C GLU A 324 12.52 12.07 -13.22
N ARG A 325 12.71 10.90 -12.58
CA ARG A 325 13.08 9.66 -13.28
C ARG A 325 12.02 9.20 -14.27
N VAL A 326 10.75 9.28 -13.87
CA VAL A 326 9.59 8.93 -14.72
C VAL A 326 9.51 9.87 -15.93
N ARG A 327 9.63 11.19 -15.70
CA ARG A 327 9.67 12.21 -16.76
C ARG A 327 10.79 11.95 -17.75
N GLU A 328 11.99 11.62 -17.27
CA GLU A 328 13.11 11.27 -18.14
C GLU A 328 12.81 10.03 -19.00
N ALA A 329 12.24 8.98 -18.39
CA ALA A 329 11.89 7.74 -19.07
C ALA A 329 10.87 7.95 -20.21
N VAL A 330 9.88 8.82 -19.99
CA VAL A 330 8.86 9.14 -21.00
C VAL A 330 9.27 10.23 -21.98
N GLY A 331 10.51 10.73 -21.89
CA GLY A 331 11.06 11.73 -22.80
C GLY A 331 10.73 13.19 -22.47
N LEU A 332 10.10 13.47 -21.33
CA LEU A 332 9.81 14.82 -20.82
C LEU A 332 11.01 15.45 -20.07
N ARG A 333 12.21 15.19 -20.59
CA ARG A 333 13.49 15.72 -20.08
C ARG A 333 13.68 17.19 -20.50
N THR A 334 14.51 17.92 -19.74
CA THR A 334 14.83 19.31 -20.08
C THR A 334 15.61 19.38 -21.40
N LEU A 335 15.22 20.30 -22.28
CA LEU A 335 15.90 20.48 -23.58
C LEU A 335 17.36 20.93 -23.45
N ARG A 336 17.72 21.55 -22.31
CA ARG A 336 19.11 21.91 -21.98
C ARG A 336 20.00 20.68 -21.80
N ALA A 337 19.45 19.55 -21.35
CA ALA A 337 20.17 18.27 -21.31
C ALA A 337 20.41 17.68 -22.73
N GLY A 338 19.67 18.15 -23.74
CA GLY A 338 19.80 17.70 -25.14
C GLY A 338 20.88 18.41 -25.96
N ALA A 339 21.34 19.61 -25.53
CA ALA A 339 22.34 20.40 -26.25
C ALA A 339 23.80 20.03 -25.89
N ALA A 340 24.01 19.33 -24.76
CA ALA A 340 25.32 18.88 -24.30
C ALA A 340 25.34 17.36 -24.13
N GLY A 341 25.27 16.61 -25.23
CA GLY A 341 25.06 15.15 -25.11
C GLY A 341 25.23 14.29 -26.35
N LYS A 342 26.05 14.68 -27.33
CA LYS A 342 26.78 13.70 -28.15
C LYS A 342 28.20 13.63 -27.61
N GLY A 343 28.41 12.78 -26.60
CA GLY A 343 29.71 12.54 -25.98
C GLY A 343 29.82 13.09 -24.56
N ALA A 344 29.28 12.36 -23.59
CA ALA A 344 29.83 12.26 -22.23
C ALA A 344 28.98 11.27 -21.43
N GLY A 345 29.63 10.26 -20.87
CA GLY A 345 29.00 9.20 -20.09
C GLY A 345 28.20 9.71 -18.90
N LYS A 346 27.19 8.91 -18.54
CA LYS A 346 26.47 8.96 -17.27
C LYS A 346 27.46 9.17 -16.12
N LYS A 347 27.35 10.28 -15.38
CA LYS A 347 27.78 10.30 -13.97
C LYS A 347 26.79 9.43 -13.20
N ALA A 348 27.03 8.14 -13.22
CA ALA A 348 26.40 7.21 -12.32
C ALA A 348 26.99 7.44 -10.92
N ALA A 349 26.14 7.33 -9.88
CA ALA A 349 26.62 6.89 -8.58
C ALA A 349 27.55 5.69 -8.80
N ALA A 350 28.69 5.63 -8.12
CA ALA A 350 29.72 4.60 -8.31
C ALA A 350 29.05 3.24 -8.44
N LYS A 351 28.91 2.75 -9.68
CA LYS A 351 28.26 1.48 -9.93
C LYS A 351 29.22 0.43 -9.42
N ARG A 352 28.77 -0.41 -8.49
CA ARG A 352 29.52 -1.57 -8.03
C ARG A 352 29.12 -2.78 -8.86
N ALA A 353 29.98 -3.79 -8.90
CA ALA A 353 29.58 -5.08 -9.41
C ALA A 353 28.38 -5.61 -8.61
N ARG A 354 27.53 -6.42 -9.23
CA ARG A 354 26.36 -7.01 -8.56
C ARG A 354 25.92 -8.32 -9.19
N PHE A 355 25.26 -9.15 -8.40
CA PHE A 355 24.53 -10.30 -8.91
C PHE A 355 23.12 -9.93 -9.35
N VAL A 356 22.65 -10.52 -10.45
CA VAL A 356 21.28 -10.41 -10.94
C VAL A 356 20.73 -11.81 -11.13
N SER A 357 19.65 -12.14 -10.42
CA SER A 357 18.97 -13.43 -10.53
C SER A 357 17.81 -13.36 -11.53
N PHE A 358 17.58 -14.46 -12.25
CA PHE A 358 16.51 -14.59 -13.24
C PHE A 358 16.11 -16.06 -13.43
N ARG A 359 15.01 -16.30 -14.14
CA ARG A 359 14.62 -17.65 -14.61
C ARG A 359 14.96 -17.80 -16.09
N ASP A 360 15.52 -18.94 -16.47
CA ASP A 360 15.72 -19.28 -17.87
C ASP A 360 14.43 -19.78 -18.54
N GLU A 361 14.52 -20.10 -19.83
CA GLU A 361 13.38 -20.55 -20.64
C GLU A 361 12.77 -21.87 -20.15
N ASP A 362 13.55 -22.69 -19.43
CA ASP A 362 13.13 -23.94 -18.79
C ASP A 362 12.56 -23.72 -17.37
N GLY A 363 12.43 -22.46 -16.94
CA GLY A 363 11.93 -22.09 -15.61
C GLY A 363 12.93 -22.33 -14.48
N ARG A 364 14.19 -22.67 -14.77
CA ARG A 364 15.24 -22.90 -13.76
C ARG A 364 15.87 -21.59 -13.31
N PHE A 365 16.35 -21.57 -12.08
CA PHE A 365 16.93 -20.37 -11.48
C PHE A 365 18.38 -20.21 -11.88
N ARG A 366 18.76 -19.01 -12.34
CA ARG A 366 20.13 -18.63 -12.68
C ARG A 366 20.45 -17.27 -12.11
N PHE A 367 21.74 -16.98 -12.04
CA PHE A 367 22.25 -15.63 -11.76
C PHE A 367 23.35 -15.27 -12.73
N ARG A 368 23.58 -13.96 -12.86
CA ARG A 368 24.74 -13.42 -13.57
C ARG A 368 25.48 -12.40 -12.71
N LEU A 369 26.81 -12.42 -12.79
CA LEU A 369 27.64 -11.36 -12.25
C LEU A 369 27.74 -10.26 -13.29
N VAL A 370 27.44 -9.03 -12.90
CA VAL A 370 27.50 -7.85 -13.76
C VAL A 370 28.56 -6.90 -13.21
N SER A 371 29.44 -6.39 -14.09
CA SER A 371 30.45 -5.39 -13.75
C SER A 371 29.81 -4.06 -13.33
N ALA A 372 30.63 -3.15 -12.79
CA ALA A 372 30.25 -1.77 -12.55
C ALA A 372 29.70 -1.08 -13.81
N GLU A 373 30.25 -1.41 -14.97
CA GLU A 373 29.90 -0.82 -16.27
C GLU A 373 28.59 -1.41 -16.83
N GLY A 374 28.08 -2.50 -16.24
CA GLY A 374 26.89 -3.20 -16.71
C GLY A 374 27.17 -4.39 -17.63
N GLU A 375 28.43 -4.80 -17.76
CA GLU A 375 28.83 -5.94 -18.58
C GLU A 375 28.60 -7.26 -17.82
N ALA A 376 28.04 -8.26 -18.48
CA ALA A 376 27.87 -9.56 -17.87
C ALA A 376 29.17 -10.36 -17.91
N LEU A 377 29.73 -10.63 -16.74
CA LEU A 377 31.00 -11.33 -16.58
C LEU A 377 30.77 -12.83 -16.43
N LEU A 378 29.85 -13.23 -15.53
CA LEU A 378 29.54 -14.64 -15.25
C LEU A 378 28.08 -14.97 -15.50
N LEU A 379 27.81 -16.21 -15.89
CA LEU A 379 26.50 -16.84 -15.92
C LEU A 379 26.58 -18.16 -15.14
N SER A 380 25.72 -18.32 -14.14
CA SER A 380 25.70 -19.51 -13.29
C SER A 380 25.23 -20.75 -14.04
N ALA A 381 25.46 -21.93 -13.47
CA ALA A 381 24.67 -23.12 -13.79
C ALA A 381 23.17 -22.90 -13.48
N ALA A 382 22.31 -23.82 -13.93
CA ALA A 382 20.88 -23.77 -13.69
C ALA A 382 20.50 -24.57 -12.44
N TYR A 383 19.76 -23.95 -11.53
CA TYR A 383 19.35 -24.51 -10.24
C TYR A 383 17.84 -24.80 -10.20
N ALA A 384 17.44 -25.81 -9.45
CA ALA A 384 16.04 -26.22 -9.34
C ALA A 384 15.22 -25.24 -8.47
N ASP A 385 15.88 -24.62 -7.49
CA ASP A 385 15.24 -23.67 -6.57
C ASP A 385 16.08 -22.38 -6.38
N PRO A 386 15.45 -21.28 -5.94
CA PRO A 386 16.14 -20.00 -5.80
C PRO A 386 17.07 -19.93 -4.59
N LYS A 387 16.89 -20.80 -3.59
CA LYS A 387 17.74 -20.85 -2.39
C LYS A 387 19.11 -21.44 -2.72
N GLU A 388 19.17 -22.46 -3.56
CA GLU A 388 20.43 -23.02 -4.08
C GLU A 388 21.23 -21.97 -4.85
N ALA A 389 20.60 -21.28 -5.80
CA ALA A 389 21.21 -20.19 -6.54
C ALA A 389 21.70 -19.06 -5.61
N GLY A 390 20.88 -18.72 -4.60
CA GLY A 390 21.22 -17.76 -3.55
C GLY A 390 22.44 -18.16 -2.71
N GLY A 391 22.51 -19.43 -2.32
CA GLY A 391 23.63 -19.99 -1.57
C GLY A 391 24.94 -19.88 -2.34
N VAL A 392 24.93 -20.24 -3.62
CA VAL A 392 26.13 -20.13 -4.48
C VAL A 392 26.57 -18.68 -4.65
N MET A 393 25.64 -17.73 -4.86
CA MET A 393 26.01 -16.30 -4.92
C MET A 393 26.71 -15.84 -3.63
N LYS A 394 26.19 -16.23 -2.45
CA LYS A 394 26.78 -15.87 -1.16
C LYS A 394 28.18 -16.48 -1.00
N ARG A 395 28.39 -17.71 -1.45
CA ARG A 395 29.71 -18.36 -1.43
C ARG A 395 30.70 -17.67 -2.39
N LEU A 396 30.27 -17.31 -3.60
CA LEU A 396 31.09 -16.54 -4.54
C LEU A 396 31.48 -15.17 -3.99
N GLN A 397 30.66 -14.58 -3.12
CA GLN A 397 31.00 -13.35 -2.39
C GLN A 397 31.93 -13.61 -1.22
N GLY A 398 31.79 -14.69 -0.46
CA GLY A 398 32.52 -14.90 0.79
C GLY A 398 33.83 -15.68 0.67
N GLU A 399 33.98 -16.52 -0.36
CA GLU A 399 35.04 -17.53 -0.45
C GLU A 399 36.04 -17.24 -1.56
N ASP A 400 37.22 -17.83 -1.49
CA ASP A 400 38.17 -17.80 -2.61
C ASP A 400 37.77 -18.83 -3.66
N VAL A 401 37.68 -18.37 -4.91
CA VAL A 401 37.18 -19.15 -6.03
C VAL A 401 38.31 -19.41 -7.02
N GLN A 402 38.26 -20.56 -7.68
CA GLN A 402 39.22 -20.91 -8.72
C GLN A 402 38.65 -20.54 -10.09
N PHE A 403 39.47 -19.89 -10.92
CA PHE A 403 39.16 -19.62 -12.31
C PHE A 403 39.99 -20.57 -13.18
N VAL A 404 39.33 -21.26 -14.10
CA VAL A 404 40.01 -22.14 -15.07
C VAL A 404 39.63 -21.75 -16.49
N SER A 405 40.63 -21.62 -17.35
CA SER A 405 40.39 -21.46 -18.79
C SER A 405 39.80 -22.74 -19.36
N GLY A 406 38.83 -22.61 -20.25
CA GLY A 406 38.07 -23.74 -20.78
C GLY A 406 37.23 -23.34 -21.98
N PRO A 407 36.25 -24.16 -22.38
CA PRO A 407 35.36 -23.81 -23.49
C PRO A 407 34.40 -22.69 -23.09
N GLY A 408 34.00 -21.88 -24.07
CA GLY A 408 32.99 -20.83 -23.92
C GLY A 408 31.60 -21.34 -23.50
N PRO A 409 30.63 -20.44 -23.26
CA PRO A 409 29.34 -20.75 -22.66
C PRO A 409 28.48 -21.76 -23.43
N ALA A 410 28.66 -21.89 -24.75
CA ALA A 410 27.97 -22.88 -25.58
C ALA A 410 28.88 -24.06 -26.00
N GLY A 411 30.03 -24.22 -25.35
CA GLY A 411 31.02 -25.25 -25.70
C GLY A 411 31.92 -24.87 -26.87
N ASP A 412 31.80 -23.65 -27.39
CA ASP A 412 32.51 -23.11 -28.54
C ASP A 412 33.54 -22.04 -28.11
N GLY A 413 34.69 -22.03 -28.79
CA GLY A 413 35.74 -21.04 -28.55
C GLY A 413 36.39 -21.10 -27.16
N ALA A 414 37.27 -20.13 -26.90
CA ALA A 414 37.98 -20.01 -25.63
C ALA A 414 37.15 -19.21 -24.63
N GLY A 415 37.05 -19.70 -23.40
CA GLY A 415 36.28 -19.14 -22.30
C GLY A 415 36.91 -19.47 -20.95
N TYR A 416 36.15 -19.26 -19.89
CA TYR A 416 36.58 -19.63 -18.55
C TYR A 416 35.40 -20.06 -17.67
N ALA A 417 35.70 -20.84 -16.65
CA ALA A 417 34.77 -21.33 -15.65
C ALA A 417 35.24 -20.94 -14.24
N VAL A 418 34.27 -20.77 -13.34
CA VAL A 418 34.49 -20.54 -11.92
C VAL A 418 34.13 -21.81 -11.16
N LEU A 419 35.08 -22.27 -10.34
CA LEU A 419 34.94 -23.48 -9.54
C LEU A 419 34.81 -23.11 -8.06
N LEU A 420 33.84 -23.75 -7.40
CA LEU A 420 33.71 -23.83 -5.94
C LEU A 420 33.81 -25.31 -5.55
N ASP A 421 34.67 -25.65 -4.59
CA ASP A 421 34.94 -27.03 -4.16
C ASP A 421 35.28 -28.01 -5.31
N GLY A 422 35.87 -27.50 -6.39
CA GLY A 422 36.20 -28.30 -7.58
C GLY A 422 35.05 -28.47 -8.58
N GLU A 423 33.85 -27.95 -8.30
CA GLU A 423 32.69 -28.00 -9.20
C GLU A 423 32.48 -26.69 -9.95
N THR A 424 32.17 -26.77 -11.24
CA THR A 424 31.87 -25.58 -12.06
C THR A 424 30.51 -25.00 -11.68
N VAL A 425 30.51 -23.81 -11.07
CA VAL A 425 29.29 -23.11 -10.65
C VAL A 425 28.87 -22.00 -11.61
N ALA A 426 29.79 -21.46 -12.39
CA ALA A 426 29.52 -20.43 -13.39
C ALA A 426 30.54 -20.45 -14.54
N ARG A 427 30.18 -19.86 -15.68
CA ARG A 427 31.05 -19.66 -16.85
C ARG A 427 30.98 -18.21 -17.32
N ASN A 428 31.89 -17.81 -18.20
CA ASN A 428 31.80 -16.50 -18.86
C ASN A 428 30.44 -16.32 -19.56
N ALA A 429 29.79 -15.17 -19.34
CA ALA A 429 28.41 -14.95 -19.78
C ALA A 429 28.25 -14.70 -21.29
N VAL A 430 29.33 -14.29 -21.96
CA VAL A 430 29.38 -13.92 -23.38
C VAL A 430 30.58 -14.56 -24.06
N ALA A 431 30.51 -14.77 -25.37
CA ALA A 431 31.63 -15.26 -26.15
C ALA A 431 32.81 -14.29 -26.07
N LEU A 432 34.02 -14.83 -25.92
CA LEU A 432 35.26 -14.05 -25.81
C LEU A 432 36.04 -14.11 -27.12
N ALA A 433 36.76 -13.04 -27.43
CA ALA A 433 37.71 -13.04 -28.54
C ALA A 433 38.94 -13.90 -28.21
N ALA A 434 39.57 -14.45 -29.24
CA ALA A 434 40.81 -15.21 -29.06
C ALA A 434 41.88 -14.34 -28.40
N GLY A 435 42.49 -14.84 -27.32
CA GLY A 435 43.52 -14.14 -26.56
C GLY A 435 43.02 -13.15 -25.49
N THR A 436 41.70 -13.05 -25.24
CA THR A 436 41.16 -12.15 -24.20
C THR A 436 40.70 -12.86 -22.92
N VAL A 437 40.91 -14.17 -22.81
CA VAL A 437 40.44 -14.99 -21.68
C VAL A 437 41.05 -14.53 -20.36
N ASP A 438 42.36 -14.31 -20.30
CA ASP A 438 43.04 -13.90 -19.05
C ASP A 438 42.56 -12.53 -18.57
N ALA A 439 42.37 -11.58 -19.48
CA ALA A 439 41.82 -10.26 -19.15
C ALA A 439 40.37 -10.35 -18.64
N ALA A 440 39.57 -11.25 -19.20
CA ALA A 440 38.19 -11.48 -18.76
C ALA A 440 38.12 -12.18 -17.39
N ILE A 441 39.04 -13.10 -17.10
CA ILE A 441 39.21 -13.72 -15.77
C ILE A 441 39.55 -12.64 -14.74
N GLU A 442 40.50 -11.76 -15.03
CA GLU A 442 40.89 -10.70 -14.11
C GLU A 442 39.74 -9.70 -13.85
N SER A 443 38.96 -9.37 -14.87
CA SER A 443 37.76 -8.54 -14.71
C SER A 443 36.71 -9.20 -13.79
N ALA A 444 36.44 -10.50 -13.97
CA ALA A 444 35.53 -11.25 -13.11
C ALA A 444 36.05 -11.39 -11.67
N ARG A 445 37.36 -11.60 -11.50
CA ARG A 445 38.02 -11.65 -10.19
C ARG A 445 37.90 -10.32 -9.46
N ALA A 446 38.19 -9.20 -10.14
CA ALA A 446 38.07 -7.86 -9.58
C ALA A 446 36.62 -7.53 -9.19
N ALA A 447 35.64 -7.93 -10.01
CA ALA A 447 34.23 -7.75 -9.71
C ALA A 447 33.78 -8.54 -8.47
N LEU A 448 34.17 -9.81 -8.33
CA LEU A 448 33.90 -10.60 -7.13
C LEU A 448 34.60 -10.03 -5.88
N ALA A 449 35.86 -9.60 -6.01
CA ALA A 449 36.58 -8.98 -4.91
C ALA A 449 35.91 -7.68 -4.44
N SER A 450 35.36 -6.88 -5.37
CA SER A 450 34.62 -5.66 -5.01
C SER A 450 33.33 -5.92 -4.20
N LEU A 451 32.80 -7.15 -4.27
CA LEU A 451 31.63 -7.59 -3.50
C LEU A 451 31.98 -8.11 -2.09
N LYS A 452 33.26 -8.39 -1.81
CA LYS A 452 33.77 -8.83 -0.47
C LYS A 452 33.91 -7.68 0.53
N ALA A 453 33.98 -6.44 0.04
CA ALA A 453 34.32 -5.25 0.82
C ALA A 453 33.10 -4.55 1.46
N ASP A 454 31.91 -5.12 1.32
CA ASP A 454 30.64 -4.75 1.98
C ASP A 454 30.19 -5.91 2.89
#